data_AF-A0A7L4RCG1-F1
#
_entry.id   AF-A0A7L4RCG1-F1
#
_cell.length_a   1.000
_cell.length_b   1.000
_cell.length_c   1.000
_cell.angle_alpha   90.00
_cell.angle_beta   90.00
_cell.angle_gamma   90.00
#
_symmetry.space_group_name_H-M   'P 1'
#
loop_
_entity.id
_entity.type
_entity.pdbx_description
1 polymer ?
#
loop_
_entity_poly.entity_id
_entity_poly.type
_entity_poly.pdbx_seq_one_letter_code
_entity_poly.pdbx_strand_id
1 'polypeptide(L)'
;MVLLAEIGAVLTALFLLYLLWRFLKNPAYVVANSVLGIAIFLVLDALGLGIPINIFSIGVVAIGGLSGVLLVLLIHYLGLGF
;
A
#
# COMPACT_ATOMS: atom_id res chain seq x y z
N MET A 1 -5.60 -32.97 -6.39
CA MET A 1 -5.49 -31.56 -6.83
C MET A 1 -6.29 -30.61 -5.94
N VAL A 2 -7.51 -30.97 -5.52
CA VAL A 2 -8.36 -30.14 -4.65
C VAL A 2 -7.76 -29.88 -3.25
N LEU A 3 -7.27 -30.92 -2.56
CA LEU A 3 -6.63 -30.81 -1.23
C LEU A 3 -5.43 -29.84 -1.17
N LEU A 4 -4.62 -29.76 -2.23
CA LEU A 4 -3.45 -28.86 -2.28
C LEU A 4 -3.88 -27.39 -2.41
N ALA A 5 -4.94 -27.15 -3.19
CA ALA A 5 -5.51 -25.81 -3.37
C ALA A 5 -6.21 -25.33 -2.09
N GLU A 6 -6.91 -26.22 -1.38
CA GLU A 6 -7.58 -25.92 -0.11
C GLU A 6 -6.55 -25.56 0.98
N ILE A 7 -5.49 -26.34 1.13
CA ILE A 7 -4.41 -26.04 2.09
C ILE A 7 -3.70 -24.74 1.71
N GLY A 8 -3.43 -24.52 0.43
CA GLY A 8 -2.85 -23.28 -0.07
C GLY A 8 -3.71 -22.06 0.26
N ALA A 9 -5.02 -22.13 -0.02
CA ALA A 9 -5.95 -21.04 0.26
C ALA A 9 -6.04 -20.72 1.76
N VAL A 10 -6.07 -21.74 2.63
CA VAL A 10 -6.08 -21.55 4.08
C VAL A 10 -4.79 -20.90 4.56
N LEU A 11 -3.63 -21.34 4.07
CA LEU A 11 -2.35 -20.73 4.43
C LEU A 11 -2.24 -19.28 3.95
N THR A 12 -2.70 -18.97 2.73
CA THR A 12 -2.76 -17.59 2.23
C THR A 12 -3.69 -16.72 3.06
N ALA A 13 -4.87 -17.24 3.43
CA ALA A 13 -5.81 -16.53 4.28
C ALA A 13 -5.22 -16.25 5.67
N LEU A 14 -4.57 -17.23 6.30
CA LEU A 14 -3.89 -17.06 7.59
C LEU A 14 -2.73 -16.07 7.51
N PHE A 15 -1.96 -16.08 6.42
CA PHE A 15 -0.88 -15.13 6.18
C PHE A 15 -1.41 -13.68 6.05
N LEU A 16 -2.47 -13.49 5.26
CA LEU A 16 -3.13 -12.19 5.13
C LEU A 16 -3.72 -11.71 6.47
N LEU A 17 -4.34 -12.62 7.23
CA LEU A 17 -4.90 -12.31 8.55
C LEU A 17 -3.81 -11.89 9.54
N TYR A 18 -2.67 -12.60 9.55
CA TYR A 18 -1.51 -12.25 10.38
C TYR A 18 -0.95 -10.88 10.02
N LEU A 19 -0.82 -10.56 8.72
CA LEU A 19 -0.41 -9.25 8.25
C LEU A 19 -1.39 -8.18 8.76
N LEU A 20 -2.70 -8.36 8.53
CA LEU A 20 -3.76 -7.46 9.00
C LEU A 20 -3.70 -7.21 10.51
N TRP A 21 -3.55 -8.28 11.30
CA TRP A 21 -3.44 -8.20 12.74
C TRP A 21 -2.21 -7.40 13.18
N ARG A 22 -1.07 -7.61 12.52
CA ARG A 22 0.16 -6.88 12.81
C ARG A 22 0.05 -5.39 12.44
N PHE A 23 -0.67 -5.06 11.38
CA PHE A 23 -0.99 -3.67 11.02
C PHE A 23 -1.94 -3.03 12.03
N LEU A 24 -3.00 -3.72 12.45
CA LEU A 24 -3.97 -3.22 13.43
C LEU A 24 -3.37 -2.96 14.81
N LYS A 25 -2.37 -3.76 15.23
CA LYS A 25 -1.70 -3.56 16.53
C LYS A 25 -0.81 -2.32 16.60
N ASN A 26 -0.41 -1.74 15.48
CA ASN A 26 0.45 -0.56 15.44
C ASN A 26 -0.17 0.55 14.59
N PRO A 27 -1.27 1.19 15.05
CA PRO A 27 -1.91 2.28 14.32
C PRO A 27 -0.95 3.47 14.11
N ALA A 28 -0.01 3.68 15.04
CA ALA A 28 1.03 4.70 14.89
C ALA A 28 1.90 4.49 13.63
N TYR A 29 2.14 3.23 13.23
CA TYR A 29 2.91 2.91 12.04
C TYR A 29 2.14 3.27 10.76
N VAL A 30 0.84 3.00 10.74
CA VAL A 30 -0.05 3.35 9.63
C VAL A 30 -0.12 4.87 9.46
N VAL A 31 -0.23 5.61 10.56
CA VAL A 31 -0.24 7.08 10.54
C VAL A 31 1.12 7.62 10.07
N ALA A 32 2.23 7.11 10.60
CA ALA A 32 3.57 7.53 10.20
C ALA A 32 3.83 7.29 8.70
N ASN A 33 3.45 6.11 8.18
CA ASN A 33 3.56 5.79 6.77
C ASN A 33 2.68 6.70 5.90
N SER A 34 1.46 7.01 6.35
CA SER A 34 0.57 7.93 5.65
C SER A 34 1.17 9.33 5.56
N VAL A 35 1.71 9.85 6.66
CA VAL A 35 2.35 11.17 6.72
C VAL A 35 3.58 11.22 5.81
N LEU A 36 4.44 10.20 5.87
CA LEU A 36 5.59 10.09 4.97
C LEU A 36 5.18 9.99 3.50
N GLY A 37 4.14 9.22 3.20
CA GLY A 37 3.58 9.08 1.86
C GLY A 37 3.09 10.40 1.29
N ILE A 38 2.31 11.13 2.07
CA ILE A 38 1.82 12.47 1.70
C ILE A 38 2.98 13.43 1.48
N ALA A 39 3.97 13.44 2.38
CA ALA A 39 5.16 14.29 2.22
C ALA A 39 5.91 13.99 0.92
N ILE A 40 6.09 12.70 0.58
CA ILE A 40 6.75 12.30 -0.66
C ILE A 40 5.91 12.69 -1.88
N PHE A 41 4.59 12.46 -1.87
CA PHE A 41 3.73 12.85 -2.99
C PHE A 41 3.71 14.37 -3.19
N LEU A 42 3.73 15.17 -2.13
CA LEU A 42 3.84 16.63 -2.25
C LEU A 42 5.18 17.06 -2.88
N VAL A 43 6.28 16.40 -2.52
CA VAL A 43 7.59 16.67 -3.15
C VAL A 43 7.57 16.26 -4.63
N LEU A 44 6.99 15.11 -4.96
CA LEU A 44 6.91 14.64 -6.34
C LEU A 44 5.99 15.53 -7.19
N ASP A 45 4.89 16.03 -6.62
CA ASP A 45 4.01 17.01 -7.25
C ASP A 45 4.73 18.34 -7.48
N ALA A 46 5.52 18.82 -6.51
CA ALA A 46 6.36 20.02 -6.67
C ALA A 46 7.45 19.85 -7.74
N LEU A 47 7.90 18.62 -8.00
CA LEU A 47 8.82 18.27 -9.09
C LEU A 47 8.11 18.15 -10.46
N GLY A 48 6.78 18.35 -10.50
CA GLY A 48 5.99 18.32 -11.73
C GLY A 48 5.57 16.93 -12.19
N LEU A 49 5.68 15.90 -11.34
CA LEU A 49 5.22 14.54 -11.66
C LEU A 49 3.70 14.38 -11.52
N GLY A 50 2.98 15.36 -10.94
CA GLY A 50 1.52 15.43 -10.99
C GLY A 50 0.81 14.21 -10.41
N ILE A 51 1.36 13.62 -9.34
CA ILE A 51 0.82 12.38 -8.77
C ILE A 51 -0.48 12.70 -8.02
N PRO A 52 -1.62 12.12 -8.41
CA PRO A 52 -2.90 12.35 -7.75
C PRO A 52 -2.87 11.85 -6.30
N ILE A 53 -3.02 12.79 -5.36
CA ILE A 53 -3.14 12.51 -3.93
C ILE A 53 -4.59 12.13 -3.64
N ASN A 54 -4.93 10.87 -3.89
CA ASN A 54 -6.24 10.30 -3.58
C ASN A 54 -6.21 9.45 -2.30
N ILE A 55 -7.38 9.26 -1.69
CA ILE A 55 -7.56 8.41 -0.51
C ILE A 55 -7.04 6.99 -0.75
N PHE A 56 -7.18 6.47 -1.97
CA PHE A 56 -6.64 5.17 -2.35
C PHE A 56 -5.12 5.18 -2.40
N SER A 57 -4.50 6.20 -2.99
CA SER A 57 -3.03 6.38 -3.03
C SER A 57 -2.46 6.44 -1.60
N ILE A 58 -3.09 7.22 -0.72
CA ILE A 58 -2.71 7.32 0.69
C ILE A 58 -2.92 5.99 1.40
N GLY A 59 -4.03 5.28 1.17
CA GLY A 59 -4.29 3.98 1.77
C GLY A 59 -3.28 2.90 1.38
N VAL A 60 -2.89 2.86 0.10
CA VAL A 60 -1.85 1.95 -0.40
C VAL A 60 -0.51 2.25 0.27
N VAL A 61 -0.15 3.51 0.45
CA VAL A 61 1.07 3.90 1.17
C VAL A 61 0.96 3.67 2.67
N ALA A 62 -0.21 3.86 3.27
CA ALA A 62 -0.45 3.61 4.68
C ALA A 62 -0.19 2.13 5.04
N ILE A 63 -0.60 1.23 4.15
CA ILE A 63 -0.42 -0.23 4.29
C ILE A 63 0.99 -0.65 3.85
N GLY A 64 1.45 -0.21 2.68
CA GLY A 64 2.70 -0.64 2.06
C GLY A 64 3.95 0.15 2.49
N GLY A 65 3.78 1.26 3.21
CA GLY A 65 4.86 2.20 3.52
C GLY A 65 5.57 2.69 2.26
N LEU A 66 6.90 2.74 2.30
CA LEU A 66 7.73 3.19 1.18
C LEU A 66 7.52 2.33 -0.09
N SER A 67 7.29 1.03 0.06
CA SER A 67 6.99 0.16 -1.08
C SER A 67 5.65 0.50 -1.75
N GLY A 68 4.68 1.00 -0.98
CA GLY A 68 3.43 1.52 -1.50
C GLY A 68 3.61 2.78 -2.35
N VAL A 69 4.56 3.65 -1.99
CA VAL A 69 4.87 4.87 -2.77
C VAL A 69 5.41 4.49 -4.15
N LEU A 70 6.35 3.53 -4.20
CA LEU A 70 6.89 3.03 -5.46
C LEU A 70 5.81 2.39 -6.34
N LEU A 71 4.89 1.66 -5.72
CA LEU A 71 3.77 1.04 -6.42
C LEU A 71 2.83 2.09 -7.02
N VAL A 72 2.48 3.13 -6.26
CA VAL A 72 1.65 4.26 -6.77
C VAL A 72 2.35 4.98 -7.91
N LEU A 73 3.66 5.23 -7.79
CA LEU A 73 4.48 5.80 -8.86
C LEU A 73 4.44 4.95 -10.14
N LEU A 74 4.63 3.63 -10.02
CA LEU A 74 4.57 2.71 -11.15
C LEU A 74 3.20 2.71 -11.82
N ILE A 75 2.11 2.69 -11.04
CA ILE A 75 0.74 2.75 -11.57
C ILE A 75 0.51 4.07 -12.31
N HIS A 76 0.99 5.18 -11.76
CA HIS A 76 0.91 6.49 -12.40
C HIS A 76 1.67 6.51 -13.73
N TYR A 77 2.90 5.99 -13.76
CA TYR A 77 3.69 5.86 -15.00
C TYR A 77 3.04 4.97 -16.06
N LEU A 78 2.31 3.94 -15.64
CA LEU A 78 1.57 3.05 -16.53
C LEU A 78 0.28 3.69 -17.08
N GLY A 79 -0.06 4.91 -16.69
CA GLY A 79 -1.28 5.60 -17.11
C GLY A 79 -2.56 4.97 -16.55
N LEU A 80 -2.42 4.05 -15.59
CA LEU A 80 -3.53 3.38 -14.89
C LEU A 80 -3.97 4.17 -13.66
N GLY A 81 -3.60 5.45 -13.58
CA GLY A 81 -3.71 6.29 -12.38
C GLY A 81 -5.14 6.43 -11.86
N PHE A 82 -5.28 6.25 -10.55
CA PHE A 82 -6.44 6.67 -9.76
C PHE A 82 -6.32 8.12 -9.36
#